data_AF-A0A485JE67-F1
#
_entry.id   AF-A0A485JE67-F1
#
_cell.length_a   1.000
_cell.length_b   1.000
_cell.length_c   1.000
_cell.angle_alpha   90.00
_cell.angle_beta   90.00
_cell.angle_gamma   90.00
#
_symmetry.space_group_name_H-M   'P 1'
#
loop_
_entity.id
_entity.type
_entity.pdbx_description
1 polymer ?
#
loop_
_entity_poly.entity_id
_entity_poly.type
_entity_poly.pdbx_seq_one_letter_code
_entity_poly.pdbx_strand_id
1 'polypeptide(L)' 'MPTLSAVRFNPAIRVFYMRLISQGKPRKLAQVAAMRKLLCIINAMLSSGTMFNPALHPGPGA' A
#
# COMPACT_ATOMS: atom_id res chain seq x y z
N MET A 1 8.21 12.87 -4.78
CA MET A 1 7.51 12.42 -3.56
C MET A 1 7.10 10.95 -3.70
N PRO A 2 7.56 10.03 -2.83
CA PRO A 2 7.41 8.58 -3.01
C PRO A 2 5.97 8.05 -2.92
N THR A 3 5.09 8.77 -2.23
CA THR A 3 3.68 8.41 -2.04
C THR A 3 2.85 8.57 -3.31
N LEU A 4 3.12 9.60 -4.11
CA LEU A 4 2.47 9.78 -5.41
C LEU A 4 2.85 8.65 -6.38
N SER A 5 4.10 8.20 -6.35
CA SER A 5 4.54 7.04 -7.13
C SER A 5 3.82 5.77 -6.66
N ALA A 6 3.76 5.51 -5.35
CA ALA A 6 3.07 4.33 -4.81
C ALA A 6 1.56 4.32 -5.16
N VAL A 7 0.90 5.48 -5.12
CA VAL A 7 -0.52 5.62 -5.49
C VAL A 7 -0.74 5.48 -7.01
N ARG A 8 0.20 5.91 -7.86
CA ARG A 8 0.11 5.80 -9.33
C ARG A 8 0.37 4.39 -9.83
N PHE A 9 1.37 3.71 -9.29
CA PHE A 9 1.82 2.41 -9.80
C PHE A 9 1.10 1.21 -9.18
N ASN A 10 0.42 1.37 -8.03
CA ASN A 10 -0.25 0.27 -7.36
C ASN A 10 -1.71 0.60 -6.98
N PRO A 11 -2.71 0.04 -7.70
CA PRO A 11 -4.12 0.32 -7.44
C PRO A 11 -4.55 -0.13 -6.04
N ALA A 12 -3.95 -1.20 -5.48
CA ALA A 12 -4.19 -1.65 -4.11
C ALA A 12 -3.80 -0.60 -3.06
N ILE A 13 -2.70 0.13 -3.29
CA ILE A 13 -2.22 1.19 -2.41
C ILE A 13 -3.10 2.44 -2.54
N ARG A 14 -3.56 2.76 -3.75
CA ARG A 14 -4.51 3.86 -3.99
C ARG A 14 -5.82 3.65 -3.23
N VAL A 15 -6.40 2.45 -3.31
CA VAL A 15 -7.64 2.12 -2.59
C VAL A 15 -7.42 2.21 -1.08
N PHE A 16 -6.29 1.71 -0.58
CA PHE A 16 -5.95 1.81 0.84
C PHE A 16 -5.76 3.26 1.31
N TYR A 17 -5.08 4.09 0.53
CA TYR A 17 -4.89 5.51 0.80
C TYR A 17 -6.21 6.28 0.82
N MET A 18 -7.08 6.04 -0.17
CA MET A 18 -8.41 6.65 -0.22
C MET A 18 -9.28 6.22 0.96
N ARG A 19 -9.25 4.94 1.35
CA ARG A 19 -9.96 4.46 2.57
C ARG A 19 -9.46 5.18 3.81
N LEU A 20 -8.14 5.35 3.99
CA LEU A 20 -7.60 6.06 5.14
C LEU A 20 -8.03 7.53 5.19
N ILE A 21 -8.06 8.21 4.05
CA ILE A 21 -8.53 9.60 3.97
C ILE A 21 -10.02 9.68 4.26
N SER A 22 -10.83 8.76 3.69
CA SER A 22 -12.27 8.70 3.94
C SER A 22 -12.61 8.43 5.41
N GLN A 23 -11.69 7.81 6.16
CA GLN A 23 -11.80 7.58 7.60
C GLN A 23 -11.33 8.80 8.43
N GLY A 24 -11.08 9.95 7.81
CA GLY A 24 -10.69 11.19 8.50
C GLY A 24 -9.24 11.22 8.98
N LYS A 25 -8.41 10.25 8.60
CA LYS A 25 -7.01 10.19 9.07
C LYS A 25 -6.16 11.27 8.39
N PRO A 26 -5.20 11.87 9.10
CA PRO A 26 -4.34 12.89 8.52
C PRO A 26 -3.55 12.34 7.32
N ARG A 27 -3.52 13.12 6.23
CA ARG A 27 -2.89 12.76 4.94
C ARG A 27 -1.45 12.23 5.09
N LYS A 28 -0.68 12.80 6.02
CA LYS A 28 0.69 12.33 6.35
C LYS A 28 0.72 10.89 6.84
N LEU A 29 -0.25 10.50 7.66
CA LEU A 29 -0.36 9.15 8.23
C LEU A 29 -0.81 8.14 7.16
N ALA A 30 -1.71 8.57 6.27
CA ALA A 30 -2.10 7.78 5.10
C ALA A 30 -0.92 7.53 4.15
N GLN A 31 -0.05 8.53 3.97
CA GLN A 31 1.17 8.42 3.18
C GLN A 31 2.18 7.45 3.79
N VAL A 32 2.46 7.56 5.09
CA VAL A 32 3.40 6.67 5.79
C VAL A 32 2.87 5.22 5.81
N ALA A 33 1.57 5.03 6.03
CA ALA A 33 0.95 3.70 5.98
C ALA A 33 1.02 3.06 4.58
N ALA A 34 0.79 3.86 3.52
CA ALA A 34 0.94 3.41 2.14
C ALA A 34 2.38 2.97 1.82
N MET A 35 3.39 3.73 2.29
CA MET A 35 4.80 3.40 2.10
C MET A 35 5.20 2.14 2.88
N ARG A 36 4.76 2.01 4.13
CA ARG A 36 4.96 0.80 4.95
C ARG A 36 4.37 -0.44 4.26
N LYS A 37 3.18 -0.30 3.66
CA LYS A 37 2.54 -1.42 2.94
C LYS A 37 3.33 -1.81 1.69
N LEU A 38 3.86 -0.85 0.93
CA LEU A 38 4.72 -1.13 -0.22
C LEU A 38 5.99 -1.88 0.18
N LEU A 39 6.68 -1.41 1.23
CA LEU A 39 7.88 -2.07 1.73
C LEU A 39 7.59 -3.49 2.23
N CYS A 40 6.44 -3.70 2.86
CA CYS A 40 6.03 -5.02 3.32
C CYS A 40 5.75 -5.99 2.16
N ILE A 41 5.11 -5.50 1.09
CA ILE A 41 4.87 -6.25 -0.15
C ILE A 41 6.20 -6.63 -0.83
N ILE A 42 7.14 -5.70 -0.92
CA ILE A 42 8.49 -5.96 -1.46
C ILE A 42 9.24 -6.97 -0.59
N ASN A 43 9.20 -6.82 0.74
CA ASN A 43 9.85 -7.73 1.67
C ASN A 43 9.26 -9.15 1.59
N ALA A 44 7.94 -9.27 1.44
CA ALA A 44 7.28 -10.56 1.24
C ALA A 44 7.69 -11.20 -0.10
N MET A 45 7.73 -10.43 -1.20
CA MET A 45 8.20 -10.94 -2.49
C MET A 45 9.66 -11.42 -2.45
N LEU A 46 10.54 -10.63 -1.82
CA LEU A 46 11.95 -10.97 -1.66
C LEU A 46 12.11 -12.25 -0.83
N SER A 47 11.34 -12.39 0.25
CA SER A 47 11.39 -13.56 1.12
C SER A 47 10.77 -14.82 0.49
N SER A 48 9.75 -14.67 -0.36
CA SER A 48 9.05 -15.79 -0.98
C SER A 48 9.59 -16.16 -2.36
N GLY A 49 10.43 -15.33 -2.98
CA GLY A 49 10.90 -15.52 -4.36
C GLY A 49 9.77 -15.43 -5.41
N THR A 50 8.59 -14.98 -5.02
CA THR A 50 7.39 -14.94 -5.86
C THR A 50 7.21 -13.58 -6.51
N MET A 51 6.71 -13.57 -7.75
CA MET A 51 6.34 -12.34 -8.45
C MET A 51 5.14 -11.64 -7.78
N PHE A 52 5.01 -10.33 -8.00
CA PHE A 52 3.92 -9.52 -7.46
C PHE A 52 2.55 -10.10 -7.85
N ASN A 53 1.75 -10.48 -6.85
CA ASN A 53 0.37 -10.90 -7.05
C ASN A 53 -0.58 -9.92 -6.31
N PRO A 54 -1.34 -9.08 -7.03
CA PRO A 54 -2.24 -8.11 -6.42
C PRO A 54 -3.41 -8.75 -5.65
N ALA A 55 -3.72 -10.03 -5.91
CA ALA A 55 -4.78 -10.77 -5.20
C ALA A 55 -4.37 -11.18 -3.77
N LEU A 56 -3.07 -11.36 -3.50
CA LEU A 56 -2.54 -11.75 -2.17
C LEU A 56 -2.44 -10.57 -1.20
N HIS A 57 -2.64 -9.35 -1.67
CA HIS A 57 -2.51 -8.14 -0.85
C HIS A 57 -3.80 -7.32 -0.78
N PRO A 58 -4.93 -7.91 -0.31
CA PRO A 58 -6.08 -7.12 0.09
C PRO A 58 -5.67 -6.15 1.22
N GLY A 59 -6.38 -5.03 1.34
CA GLY A 59 -6.21 -4.06 2.44
C GLY A 59 -6.07 -4.78 3.79
N PRO A 60 -5.20 -4.33 4.73
CA PRO A 60 -5.24 -4.90 6.07
C PRO A 60 -6.60 -4.50 6.67
N GLY A 61 -7.50 -5.47 6.81
CA GLY A 61 -8.93 -5.25 6.97
C GLY A 61 -9.82 -6.36 6.42
N ALA A 62 -9.24 -7.53 6.12
CA ALA A 62 -9.90 -8.83 6.16
C ALA A 62 -9.24 -9.62 7.29
#